data_AF-A0A8T3X7F9-F1
#
_entry.id   AF-A0A8T3X7F9-F1
#
_cell.length_a   1.000
_cell.length_b   1.000
_cell.length_c   1.000
_cell.angle_alpha   90.00
_cell.angle_beta   90.00
_cell.angle_gamma   90.00
#
_symmetry.space_group_name_H-M   'P 1'
#
loop_
_entity.id
_entity.type
_entity.pdbx_description
1 polymer ?
#
loop_
_entity_poly.entity_id
_entity_poly.type
_entity_poly.pdbx_seq_one_letter_code
_entity_poly.pdbx_strand_id
1 'polypeptide(L)'
;MGEGLPISGRPSGLKKTLLKAITKKQLLLLNEIKLNDGNTITALLNRLSNESKMPLSTLKRNAFILRHLELIEYSDFAPARLTKAGDLVLGMVGEKP
;
A
#
# COMPACT_ATOMS: atom_id res chain seq x y z
N MET A 1 31.53 28.09 -9.58
CA MET A 1 31.30 27.81 -8.16
C MET A 1 29.85 27.38 -8.01
N GLY A 2 29.61 26.07 -7.96
CA GLY A 2 28.30 25.51 -7.71
C GLY A 2 28.53 24.36 -6.75
N GLU A 3 28.43 24.64 -5.45
CA GLU A 3 28.53 23.61 -4.43
C GLU A 3 27.30 22.71 -4.53
N GLY A 4 27.50 21.52 -5.08
CA GLY A 4 26.49 20.47 -5.05
C GLY A 4 26.19 20.12 -3.60
N LEU A 5 24.93 20.29 -3.21
CA LEU A 5 24.45 19.96 -1.88
C LEU A 5 24.74 18.48 -1.56
N PRO A 6 25.33 18.17 -0.39
CA PRO A 6 25.54 16.79 0.01
C PRO A 6 24.18 16.15 0.33
N ILE A 7 23.70 15.27 -0.55
CA ILE A 7 22.53 14.43 -0.29
C ILE A 7 22.97 13.26 0.62
N SER A 8 23.43 13.58 1.83
CA SER A 8 23.75 12.59 2.87
C SER A 8 22.66 12.55 3.95
N GLY A 9 21.40 12.70 3.55
CA GLY A 9 20.25 12.57 4.43
C GLY A 9 19.86 11.10 4.59
N ARG A 10 20.04 10.52 5.77
CA ARG A 10 19.53 9.17 6.09
C ARG A 10 18.05 9.09 5.69
N PRO A 11 17.57 8.00 5.04
CA PRO A 11 16.16 7.83 4.66
C PRO A 11 15.18 7.72 5.84
N SER A 12 15.64 7.94 7.08
CA SER A 12 14.87 7.75 8.31
C SER A 12 13.72 8.74 8.48
N GLY A 13 13.85 9.98 7.98
CA GLY A 13 12.79 10.98 8.05
C GLY A 13 11.59 10.62 7.17
N LEU A 14 11.84 10.28 5.90
CA LEU A 14 10.79 9.94 4.94
C LEU A 14 10.05 8.66 5.34
N LYS A 15 10.77 7.62 5.75
CA LYS A 15 10.15 6.38 6.26
C LYS A 15 9.23 6.66 7.44
N LYS A 16 9.65 7.49 8.40
CA LYS A 16 8.83 7.86 9.57
C LYS A 16 7.60 8.67 9.19
N THR A 17 7.72 9.57 8.21
CA THR A 17 6.57 10.33 7.68
C THR A 17 5.59 9.42 6.94
N LEU A 18 6.08 8.52 6.08
CA LEU A 18 5.25 7.55 5.37
C LEU A 18 4.55 6.59 6.34
N LEU A 19 5.24 6.10 7.38
CA LEU A 19 4.64 5.27 8.44
C LEU A 19 3.57 6.00 9.25
N LYS A 20 3.64 7.32 9.36
CA LYS A 20 2.57 8.13 9.98
C LYS A 20 1.39 8.34 9.03
N ALA A 21 1.65 8.42 7.72
CA ALA A 21 0.64 8.64 6.70
C ALA A 21 -0.12 7.34 6.33
N ILE A 22 0.56 6.19 6.40
CA ILE A 22 0.02 4.88 6.05
C ILE A 22 -0.25 4.07 7.32
N THR A 23 -1.51 3.72 7.51
CA THR A 23 -1.96 2.90 8.64
C THR A 23 -1.59 1.43 8.48
N LYS A 24 -1.53 0.67 9.59
CA LYS A 24 -1.31 -0.79 9.57
C LYS A 24 -2.28 -1.54 8.65
N LYS A 25 -3.54 -1.07 8.55
CA LYS A 25 -4.58 -1.68 7.70
C LYS A 25 -4.29 -1.47 6.22
N GLN A 26 -3.77 -0.30 5.85
CA GLN A 26 -3.34 0.01 4.49
C GLN A 26 -2.09 -0.78 4.10
N LEU A 27 -1.13 -0.92 5.02
CA LEU A 27 0.04 -1.78 4.83
C LEU A 27 -0.34 -3.25 4.59
N LEU A 28 -1.27 -3.76 5.40
CA LEU A 28 -1.80 -5.11 5.22
C LEU A 28 -2.42 -5.27 3.82
N LEU A 29 -3.24 -4.30 3.38
CA LEU A 29 -3.83 -4.33 2.05
C LEU A 29 -2.78 -4.29 0.92
N LEU A 30 -1.74 -3.46 1.06
CA LEU A 30 -0.64 -3.40 0.07
C LEU A 30 0.09 -4.74 -0.03
N ASN A 31 0.37 -5.39 1.11
CA ASN A 31 0.98 -6.72 1.14
C ASN A 31 0.08 -7.78 0.51
N GLU A 32 -1.20 -7.80 0.86
CA GLU A 32 -2.15 -8.78 0.34
C GLU A 32 -2.35 -8.66 -1.17
N ILE A 33 -2.39 -7.42 -1.70
CA ILE A 33 -2.45 -7.17 -3.15
C ILE A 33 -1.17 -7.63 -3.84
N LYS A 34 0.01 -7.41 -3.23
CA LYS A 34 1.29 -7.89 -3.77
C LYS A 34 1.37 -9.42 -3.83
N LEU A 35 0.83 -10.11 -2.83
CA LEU A 35 0.86 -11.57 -2.74
C LEU A 35 -0.21 -12.24 -3.59
N ASN A 36 -1.30 -11.55 -3.94
CA ASN A 36 -2.46 -12.13 -4.62
C ASN A 36 -2.81 -11.36 -5.90
N ASP A 37 -1.95 -11.46 -6.92
CA ASP A 37 -2.00 -10.70 -8.17
C ASP A 37 -3.12 -11.10 -9.16
N GLY A 38 -3.87 -12.16 -8.85
CA GLY A 38 -4.96 -12.68 -9.69
C GLY A 38 -6.37 -12.32 -9.23
N ASN A 39 -6.54 -11.78 -8.01
CA ASN A 39 -7.86 -11.54 -7.44
C ASN A 39 -8.37 -10.12 -7.75
N THR A 40 -9.66 -9.99 -8.06
CA THR A 40 -10.32 -8.68 -8.07
C THR A 40 -10.29 -8.06 -6.67
N ILE A 41 -10.38 -6.73 -6.60
CA ILE A 41 -10.42 -6.05 -5.30
C ILE A 41 -11.56 -6.57 -4.43
N THR A 42 -12.73 -6.83 -5.01
CA THR A 42 -13.91 -7.31 -4.28
C THR A 42 -13.67 -8.69 -3.67
N ALA A 43 -13.09 -9.62 -4.45
CA ALA A 43 -12.76 -10.95 -3.95
C ALA A 43 -11.73 -10.89 -2.81
N LEU A 44 -10.68 -10.09 -2.98
CA LEU A 44 -9.64 -9.89 -1.96
C LEU A 44 -10.21 -9.30 -0.67
N LEU A 45 -11.02 -8.24 -0.74
CA LEU A 45 -11.59 -7.60 0.45
C LEU A 45 -12.59 -8.51 1.18
N ASN A 46 -13.38 -9.31 0.46
CA ASN A 46 -14.27 -10.31 1.06
C ASN A 46 -13.48 -11.38 1.82
N ARG A 47 -12.43 -11.93 1.19
CA ARG A 47 -11.54 -12.90 1.84
C ARG A 47 -10.93 -12.33 3.12
N LEU A 48 -10.33 -11.15 3.04
CA LEU A 48 -9.72 -10.49 4.21
C LEU A 48 -10.74 -10.17 5.30
N SER A 49 -11.97 -9.77 4.93
CA SER A 49 -13.03 -9.53 5.91
C SER A 49 -13.34 -10.79 6.73
N ASN A 50 -13.35 -11.95 6.07
CA ASN A 50 -13.62 -13.25 6.71
C ASN A 50 -12.45 -13.72 7.57
N GLU A 51 -11.22 -13.58 7.08
CA GLU A 51 -10.01 -14.08 7.76
C GLU A 51 -9.57 -13.19 8.93
N SER A 52 -9.64 -11.86 8.78
CA SER A 52 -9.05 -10.91 9.75
C SER A 52 -10.05 -10.32 10.75
N LYS A 53 -11.34 -10.71 10.67
CA LYS A 53 -12.46 -10.09 11.41
C LYS A 53 -12.58 -8.56 11.23
N MET A 54 -11.94 -7.98 10.19
CA MET A 54 -12.10 -6.56 9.88
C MET A 54 -13.41 -6.32 9.11
N PRO A 55 -14.17 -5.26 9.41
CA PRO A 55 -15.37 -4.95 8.65
C PRO A 55 -15.07 -4.66 7.18
N LEU A 56 -15.86 -5.23 6.26
CA LEU A 56 -15.73 -5.00 4.82
C LEU A 56 -15.77 -3.51 4.45
N SER A 57 -16.58 -2.70 5.15
CA SER A 57 -16.63 -1.24 4.96
C SER A 57 -15.30 -0.56 5.29
N THR A 58 -14.59 -1.04 6.31
CA THR A 58 -13.25 -0.56 6.66
C THR A 58 -12.26 -0.91 5.56
N LEU A 59 -12.28 -2.15 5.06
CA LEU A 59 -11.40 -2.59 3.98
C LEU A 59 -11.65 -1.80 2.70
N LYS A 60 -12.92 -1.61 2.31
CA LYS A 60 -13.32 -0.78 1.15
C LYS A 60 -12.82 0.66 1.27
N ARG A 61 -12.98 1.29 2.45
CA ARG A 61 -12.47 2.65 2.69
C ARG A 61 -10.95 2.73 2.53
N ASN A 62 -10.21 1.75 3.06
CA ASN A 62 -8.75 1.73 2.93
C ASN A 62 -8.31 1.49 1.49
N ALA A 63 -8.96 0.58 0.75
CA ALA A 63 -8.69 0.36 -0.67
C ALA A 63 -8.98 1.62 -1.50
N PHE A 64 -10.08 2.33 -1.20
CA PHE A 64 -10.41 3.61 -1.84
C PHE A 64 -9.31 4.66 -1.60
N ILE A 65 -8.86 4.82 -0.36
CA ILE A 65 -7.77 5.77 -0.03
C ILE A 65 -6.48 5.38 -0.76
N LEU A 66 -6.10 4.10 -0.77
CA LEU A 66 -4.89 3.63 -1.46
C LEU A 66 -4.97 3.86 -2.97
N ARG A 67 -6.14 3.68 -3.58
CA ARG A 67 -6.37 3.98 -5.00
C ARG A 67 -6.29 5.48 -5.27
N HIS A 68 -6.88 6.30 -4.41
CA HIS A 68 -6.84 7.76 -4.53
C HIS A 68 -5.42 8.31 -4.38
N LEU A 69 -4.57 7.65 -3.59
CA LEU A 69 -3.14 7.94 -3.48
C LEU A 69 -2.30 7.30 -4.60
N GLU A 70 -2.94 6.69 -5.60
CA GLU A 70 -2.29 6.01 -6.72
C GLU A 70 -1.30 4.92 -6.30
N LEU A 71 -1.50 4.31 -5.13
CA LEU A 71 -0.66 3.21 -4.63
C LEU A 71 -1.15 1.84 -5.14
N ILE A 72 -2.44 1.74 -5.45
CA ILE A 72 -3.04 0.55 -6.05
C ILE A 72 -3.92 0.94 -7.22
N GLU A 73 -4.08 0.01 -8.15
CA GLU A 73 -5.01 0.11 -9.26
C GLU A 73 -5.89 -1.13 -9.33
N TYR A 74 -7.15 -0.94 -9.73
CA TYR A 74 -8.11 -2.01 -9.98
C TYR A 74 -9.28 -1.49 -10.81
N SER A 75 -9.90 -2.39 -11.55
CA SER A 75 -11.19 -2.17 -12.22
C SER A 75 -12.13 -3.34 -11.92
N ASP A 76 -13.38 -3.25 -12.35
CA ASP A 76 -14.39 -4.27 -12.03
C ASP A 76 -14.05 -5.66 -12.59
N PHE A 77 -13.29 -5.70 -13.70
CA PHE A 77 -12.94 -6.92 -14.41
C PHE A 77 -11.43 -7.24 -14.37
N ALA A 78 -10.62 -6.42 -13.69
CA ALA A 78 -9.18 -6.64 -13.60
C ALA A 78 -8.75 -6.98 -12.16
N PRO A 79 -7.69 -7.78 -12.00
CA PRO A 79 -7.07 -7.99 -10.70
C PRO A 79 -6.60 -6.68 -10.08
N ALA A 80 -6.63 -6.61 -8.75
CA ALA A 80 -6.00 -5.51 -8.03
C ALA A 80 -4.48 -5.64 -8.12
N ARG A 81 -3.78 -4.53 -8.39
CA ARG A 81 -2.32 -4.49 -8.49
C ARG A 81 -1.74 -3.30 -7.72
N LEU A 82 -0.49 -3.44 -7.30
CA LEU A 82 0.30 -2.30 -6.87
C LEU A 82 0.74 -1.50 -8.09
N THR A 83 0.69 -0.17 -7.98
CA THR A 83 1.40 0.69 -8.93
C THR A 83 2.90 0.67 -8.62
N LYS A 84 3.72 1.30 -9.48
CA LYS A 84 5.15 1.50 -9.19
C LYS A 84 5.36 2.28 -7.88
N ALA A 85 4.50 3.26 -7.60
CA ALA A 85 4.54 4.02 -6.36
C ALA A 85 4.15 3.14 -5.16
N GLY A 86 3.12 2.31 -5.30
CA GLY A 86 2.71 1.35 -4.27
C GLY A 86 3.80 0.35 -3.91
N ASP A 87 4.50 -0.20 -4.90
CA ASP A 87 5.59 -1.15 -4.67
C ASP A 87 6.80 -0.49 -3.99
N LEU A 88 7.15 0.73 -4.40
CA LEU A 88 8.21 1.52 -3.77
C LEU A 88 7.86 1.88 -2.32
N VAL A 89 6.64 2.34 -2.07
CA VAL A 89 6.15 2.64 -0.73
C VAL A 89 6.22 1.39 0.13
N LEU A 90 5.68 0.26 -0.35
CA LEU A 90 5.73 -1.00 0.37
C LEU A 90 7.17 -1.46 0.64
N GLY A 91 8.11 -1.26 -0.28
CA GLY A 91 9.53 -1.55 -0.07
C GLY A 91 10.21 -0.64 0.96
N MET A 92 9.73 0.59 1.14
CA MET A 92 10.27 1.55 2.12
C MET A 92 9.72 1.33 3.53
N VAL A 93 8.44 0.98 3.64
CA VAL A 93 7.73 0.87 4.94
C VAL A 93 7.44 -0.56 5.37
N GLY A 94 7.34 -1.50 4.44
CA GLY A 94 7.17 -2.92 4.73
C GLY A 94 8.44 -3.47 5.35
N GLU A 95 8.31 -4.09 6.52
CA GLU A 95 9.34 -5.01 6.99
C GLU A 95 9.37 -6.19 6.01
N LYS A 96 10.57 -6.56 5.54
CA LYS A 96 10.80 -7.84 4.88
C LYS A 96 10.31 -8.92 5.88
N PRO A 97 9.62 -9.99 5.42
CA PRO A 97 9.24 -11.09 6.30
C PRO A 97 10.45 -11.63 7.07
#